data_AF-A0A847MTG7-F1
#
_entry.id   AF-A0A847MTG7-F1
#
_cell.length_a   1.000
_cell.length_b   1.000
_cell.length_c   1.000
_cell.angle_alpha   90.00
_cell.angle_beta   90.00
_cell.angle_gamma   90.00
#
_symmetry.space_group_name_H-M   'P 1'
#
loop_
_entity.id
_entity.type
_entity.pdbx_description
1 polymer ?
#
loop_
_entity_poly.entity_id
_entity_poly.type
_entity_poly.pdbx_seq_one_letter_code
_entity_poly.pdbx_strand_id
1 'polypeptide(L)' 'MSQHPKSDVVAGITVGIVALPLALAFGITSGLGATAGLITAVIAGALAALFGGSHVQVSGPT' A
#
# COMPACT_ATOMS: atom_id res chain seq x y z
N MET A 1 -16.10 0.70 -15.83
CA MET A 1 -15.46 -0.61 -16.08
C MET A 1 -15.89 -1.56 -15.00
N SER A 2 -16.06 -2.83 -15.33
CA SER A 2 -16.85 -3.79 -14.58
C SER A 2 -16.49 -3.85 -13.09
N GLN A 3 -17.51 -3.60 -12.25
CA GLN A 3 -17.42 -3.72 -10.81
C GLN A 3 -17.17 -5.20 -10.48
N HIS A 4 -15.91 -5.58 -10.34
CA HIS A 4 -15.51 -6.94 -9.95
C HIS A 4 -14.94 -6.89 -8.53
N PRO A 5 -15.77 -6.59 -7.51
CA PRO A 5 -15.29 -6.45 -6.13
C PRO A 5 -14.58 -7.71 -5.64
N LYS A 6 -14.95 -8.89 -6.15
CA LYS A 6 -14.27 -10.16 -5.87
C LYS A 6 -12.83 -10.17 -6.38
N SER A 7 -12.60 -9.72 -7.62
CA SER A 7 -11.25 -9.67 -8.21
C SER A 7 -10.40 -8.60 -7.56
N ASP A 8 -11.00 -7.45 -7.25
CA ASP A 8 -10.31 -6.31 -6.63
C ASP A 8 -9.85 -6.66 -5.20
N VAL A 9 -10.66 -7.38 -4.43
CA VAL A 9 -10.27 -7.87 -3.10
C VAL A 9 -9.10 -8.85 -3.19
N VAL A 10 -9.13 -9.82 -4.11
CA VAL A 10 -8.03 -10.79 -4.30
C VAL A 10 -6.75 -10.08 -4.75
N ALA A 11 -6.86 -9.11 -5.68
CA ALA A 11 -5.74 -8.30 -6.11
C ALA A 11 -5.18 -7.45 -4.96
N GLY A 12 -6.04 -6.81 -4.17
CA GLY A 12 -5.64 -6.02 -3.00
C GLY A 12 -4.91 -6.83 -1.94
N ILE A 13 -5.37 -8.06 -1.65
CA ILE A 13 -4.68 -8.99 -0.74
C ILE A 13 -3.29 -9.33 -1.30
N THR A 14 -3.21 -9.68 -2.59
CA THR A 14 -1.94 -10.04 -3.23
C THR A 14 -0.94 -8.89 -3.19
N VAL A 15 -1.39 -7.67 -3.52
CA VAL A 15 -0.57 -6.46 -3.43
C VAL A 15 -0.15 -6.17 -1.99
N GLY A 16 -1.07 -6.31 -1.02
CA GLY A 16 -0.78 -6.11 0.40
C GLY A 16 0.32 -7.04 0.92
N ILE A 17 0.31 -8.31 0.52
CA ILE A 17 1.35 -9.29 0.87
C ILE A 17 2.73 -8.86 0.35
N VAL A 18 2.80 -8.30 -0.87
CA VAL A 18 4.06 -7.80 -1.45
C VAL A 18 4.49 -6.47 -0.84
N ALA A 19 3.54 -5.60 -0.48
CA ALA A 19 3.80 -4.27 0.06
C ALA A 19 4.27 -4.30 1.52
N LEU A 20 3.80 -5.25 2.33
CA LEU A 20 4.18 -5.39 3.75
C LEU A 20 5.71 -5.49 3.97
N PRO A 21 6.45 -6.43 3.34
CA PRO A 21 7.89 -6.53 3.53
C PRO A 21 8.63 -5.29 3.01
N LEU A 22 8.17 -4.69 1.91
CA LEU A 22 8.74 -3.46 1.36
C LEU A 22 8.61 -2.30 2.36
N ALA A 23 7.44 -2.13 2.97
CA ALA A 23 7.19 -1.10 3.97
C ALA A 23 8.05 -1.27 5.22
N LEU A 24 8.18 -2.51 5.71
CA LEU A 24 9.06 -2.82 6.84
C LEU A 24 10.52 -2.51 6.52
N ALA A 25 11.00 -2.90 5.34
CA ALA A 25 12.36 -2.64 4.89
C ALA A 25 12.64 -1.13 4.83
N PHE A 26 11.78 -0.34 4.19
CA PHE A 26 11.93 1.12 4.12
C PHE A 26 11.86 1.80 5.49
N GLY A 27 10.99 1.32 6.39
CA GLY A 27 10.91 1.82 7.76
C GLY A 27 12.21 1.59 8.54
N ILE A 28 12.83 0.42 8.38
CA ILE A 28 14.10 0.11 9.05
C ILE A 28 15.27 0.89 8.41
N THR A 29 15.35 0.96 7.09
CA THR A 29 16.46 1.65 6.39
C THR A 29 16.45 3.16 6.56
N SER A 30 15.28 3.76 6.79
CA SER A 30 15.16 5.19 7.13
C SER A 30 15.61 5.54 8.56
N GLY A 31 15.89 4.55 9.42
CA GLY A 31 16.26 4.77 10.82
C GLY A 31 15.09 5.11 11.75
N LEU A 32 13.87 5.21 11.22
CA LEU A 32 12.63 5.51 11.97
C LEU A 32 11.96 4.26 12.55
N GLY A 33 12.37 3.08 12.09
CA GLY A 33 11.87 1.78 12.53
C GLY A 33 10.73 1.23 11.67
N ALA A 34 10.52 -0.08 11.77
CA ALA A 34 9.50 -0.81 11.02
C ALA A 34 8.07 -0.22 11.17
N THR A 35 7.75 0.28 12.37
CA THR A 35 6.44 0.90 12.65
C THR A 35 6.18 2.11 11.76
N ALA A 36 7.20 2.94 11.52
CA ALA A 36 7.06 4.15 10.69
C ALA A 36 6.81 3.77 9.22
N GLY A 37 7.47 2.72 8.73
CA GLY A 37 7.24 2.17 7.40
C GLY A 37 5.82 1.64 7.22
N LEU A 38 5.30 0.90 8.21
CA LEU A 38 3.91 0.41 8.19
C LEU A 38 2.89 1.55 8.23
N ILE A 39 3.06 2.52 9.14
CA ILE A 39 2.16 3.68 9.24
C ILE A 39 2.14 4.45 7.92
N THR A 40 3.31 4.69 7.33
CA THR A 40 3.42 5.39 6.05
C THR A 40 2.72 4.62 4.93
N ALA A 41 2.88 3.30 4.86
CA ALA A 41 2.20 2.47 3.85
C ALA A 41 0.68 2.57 3.94
N VAL A 42 0.13 2.52 5.16
CA VAL A 42 -1.33 2.62 5.38
C VAL A 42 -1.84 4.02 5.02
N ILE A 43 -1.18 5.07 5.50
CA ILE A 43 -1.60 6.46 5.26
C ILE A 43 -1.47 6.81 3.77
N ALA A 44 -0.31 6.52 3.16
CA ALA A 44 -0.09 6.79 1.74
C ALA A 44 -1.06 5.99 0.85
N GLY A 45 -1.31 4.72 1.17
CA GLY A 45 -2.28 3.90 0.45
C GLY A 45 -3.71 4.43 0.58
N ALA A 46 -4.13 4.85 1.77
CA ALA A 46 -5.46 5.43 1.98
C ALA A 46 -5.63 6.76 1.24
N LEU A 47 -4.63 7.65 1.29
CA LEU A 47 -4.66 8.91 0.57
C LEU A 47 -4.66 8.69 -0.95
N ALA A 48 -3.87 7.74 -1.46
CA ALA A 48 -3.85 7.38 -2.87
C ALA A 48 -5.17 6.76 -3.33
N ALA A 49 -5.84 5.97 -2.49
CA ALA A 49 -7.15 5.40 -2.82
C ALA A 49 -8.25 6.47 -2.91
N LEU A 50 -8.15 7.54 -2.10
CA LEU A 50 -9.15 8.62 -2.05
C LEU A 50 -8.89 9.74 -3.08
N PHE A 51 -7.61 10.10 -3.29
CA PHE A 51 -7.21 11.26 -4.09
C PHE A 51 -6.38 10.89 -5.33
N GLY A 52 -6.13 9.60 -5.58
CA GLY A 52 -5.30 9.13 -6.69
C GLY A 52 -5.95 9.31 -8.06
N GLY A 53 -5.11 9.31 -9.09
CA GLY A 53 -5.54 9.49 -10.49
C GLY A 53 -5.90 8.19 -11.20
N SER A 54 -5.68 7.03 -10.57
CA SER A 54 -5.91 5.72 -11.16
C SER A 54 -6.65 4.79 -10.20
N HIS A 55 -7.64 4.07 -10.73
CA HIS A 55 -8.43 3.06 -10.02
C HIS A 55 -7.60 1.83 -9.59
N VAL A 56 -6.39 1.66 -10.12
CA VAL A 56 -5.45 0.57 -9.79
C VAL A 56 -4.14 1.11 -9.20
N GLN A 57 -4.14 2.34 -8.70
CA GLN A 57 -2.96 2.93 -8.09
C GLN A 57 -2.59 2.20 -6.80
N VAL A 58 -1.30 1.92 -6.64
CA VAL A 58 -0.71 1.41 -5.39
C VAL A 58 0.32 2.42 -4.94
N SER A 59 0.26 2.82 -3.67
CA SER A 59 1.19 3.79 -3.10
C SER A 59 1.62 3.34 -1.71
N GLY A 60 2.89 3.58 -1.39
CA GLY A 60 3.53 3.13 -0.15
C GLY A 60 4.83 3.90 0.10
N PRO A 61 5.58 3.54 1.15
CA PRO A 61 6.85 4.18 1.48
C PRO A 61 7.88 3.92 0.37
N THR A 62 8.56 4.98 -0.06
CA THR A 62 9.66 5.02 -1.05
C THR A 62 10.85 5.74 -0.49
#